data_AF-A0A4Y7QD64-F1
#
_entry.id   AF-A0A4Y7QD64-F1
#
_cell.length_a   1.000
_cell.length_b   1.000
_cell.length_c   1.000
_cell.angle_alpha   90.00
_cell.angle_beta   90.00
_cell.angle_gamma   90.00
#
_symmetry.space_group_name_H-M   'P 1'
#
loop_
_entity.id
_entity.type
_entity.pdbx_description
1 polymer ?
#
loop_
_entity_poly.entity_id
_entity_poly.type
_entity_poly.pdbx_seq_one_letter_code
_entity_poly.pdbx_strand_id
1 'polypeptide(L)'
;MRKRLAMFGSGGKDVLDVTYRKAGKMDLSNFSLNMNPERSGLADAVRLQMLGFDDQRKIRLEPYKLNVYGKGYFFKVHKDTPRDKMMFGSLVIVLPTRQEGGALKFTPEGDSKLFDSGKILLDKPTGTIAFVAFYGDVDHEVQEVISGHRVMITYNLYFSPTELAMNPPVIAPEDHREGQFKAALSKLLSDNNFLPEGGLLGFGLKHQYPLSSHPQYLPNLETMCSFLKGSDASILRKFSELGLKTNLKITYNVEDCYHILCDDAWGWKDMPEDVISMVNALTEGCGGIVMWSNDPGYRCDTSVTWISGRMQSNTVHEGCFGGVALGNYGSMAYFYGYVSLIVHVGPPGHRDSQPVHLHFSPPPESI
;
A
#
# COMPACT_ATOMS: atom_id res chain seq x y z
N MET A 1 -19.25 -24.25 -22.24
CA MET A 1 -19.15 -23.35 -21.06
C MET A 1 -19.66 -21.96 -21.45
N ARG A 2 -20.60 -21.37 -20.71
CA ARG A 2 -21.07 -20.00 -20.97
C ARG A 2 -20.06 -19.00 -20.37
N LYS A 3 -19.28 -18.32 -21.21
CA LYS A 3 -18.40 -17.21 -20.79
C LYS A 3 -19.28 -16.04 -20.34
N ARG A 4 -19.16 -15.60 -19.09
CA ARG A 4 -19.77 -14.34 -18.64
C ARG A 4 -18.72 -13.23 -18.75
N LEU A 5 -19.15 -12.05 -19.20
CA LEU A 5 -18.30 -10.87 -19.19
C LEU A 5 -18.00 -10.47 -17.74
N ALA A 6 -16.80 -9.97 -17.53
CA ALA A 6 -16.34 -9.52 -16.23
C ALA A 6 -16.98 -8.17 -15.92
N MET A 7 -17.72 -8.12 -14.82
CA MET A 7 -18.12 -6.86 -14.21
C MET A 7 -16.91 -6.29 -13.44
N PHE A 8 -16.85 -4.98 -13.32
CA PHE A 8 -16.08 -4.29 -12.31
C PHE A 8 -17.08 -3.62 -11.37
N GLY A 9 -16.66 -2.91 -10.35
CA GLY A 9 -17.67 -2.12 -9.65
C GLY A 9 -17.32 -0.68 -9.38
N SER A 10 -18.40 0.06 -9.22
CA SER A 10 -18.47 1.50 -9.05
C SER A 10 -19.57 1.76 -8.03
N GLY A 11 -19.29 2.53 -6.97
CA GLY A 11 -20.35 2.98 -6.07
C GLY A 11 -21.13 1.88 -5.32
N GLY A 12 -20.50 0.77 -4.93
CA GLY A 12 -21.22 -0.34 -4.26
C GLY A 12 -21.94 -1.32 -5.20
N LYS A 13 -21.88 -1.10 -6.52
CA LYS A 13 -22.61 -1.91 -7.52
C LYS A 13 -21.65 -2.55 -8.52
N ASP A 14 -21.97 -3.77 -8.93
CA ASP A 14 -21.34 -4.41 -10.08
C ASP A 14 -21.86 -3.74 -11.36
N VAL A 15 -20.94 -3.18 -12.15
CA VAL A 15 -21.22 -2.48 -13.40
C VAL A 15 -20.53 -3.20 -14.55
N LEU A 16 -21.29 -3.45 -15.61
CA LEU A 16 -20.78 -3.91 -16.89
C LEU A 16 -20.62 -2.70 -17.82
N ASP A 17 -19.42 -2.14 -17.89
CA ASP A 17 -19.05 -1.15 -18.91
C ASP A 17 -17.91 -1.70 -19.78
N VAL A 18 -18.29 -2.13 -20.98
CA VAL A 18 -17.37 -2.72 -21.97
C VAL A 18 -16.42 -1.70 -22.58
N THR A 19 -16.62 -0.39 -22.34
CA THR A 19 -15.68 0.68 -22.73
C THR A 19 -14.58 0.90 -21.70
N TYR A 20 -14.77 0.41 -20.47
CA TYR A 20 -13.79 0.46 -19.40
C TYR A 20 -13.06 -0.87 -19.21
N ARG A 21 -13.81 -1.96 -19.26
CA ARG A 21 -13.28 -3.32 -19.16
C ARG A 21 -14.02 -4.28 -20.08
N LYS A 22 -13.26 -4.97 -20.91
CA LYS A 22 -13.79 -6.08 -21.71
C LYS A 22 -12.95 -7.31 -21.41
N ALA A 23 -13.47 -8.20 -20.57
CA ALA A 23 -12.81 -9.44 -20.17
C ALA A 23 -13.85 -10.54 -19.95
N GLY A 24 -13.50 -11.80 -20.16
CA GLY A 24 -14.23 -12.93 -19.59
C GLY A 24 -13.73 -13.20 -18.17
N LYS A 25 -14.62 -13.54 -17.24
CA LYS A 25 -14.26 -13.95 -15.87
C LYS A 25 -14.86 -15.33 -15.57
N MET A 26 -14.11 -16.13 -14.83
CA MET A 26 -14.56 -17.38 -14.24
C MET A 26 -14.19 -17.41 -12.76
N ASP A 27 -15.19 -17.65 -11.91
CA ASP A 27 -15.01 -17.81 -10.46
C ASP A 27 -14.50 -19.22 -10.14
N LEU A 28 -13.90 -19.40 -8.96
CA LEU A 28 -13.22 -20.64 -8.54
C LEU A 28 -14.10 -21.89 -8.62
N SER A 29 -15.42 -21.77 -8.46
CA SER A 29 -16.35 -22.90 -8.57
C SER A 29 -16.49 -23.46 -9.99
N ASN A 30 -15.95 -22.77 -11.00
CA ASN A 30 -16.13 -23.10 -12.41
C ASN A 30 -14.83 -23.60 -13.10
N PHE A 31 -13.71 -23.66 -12.38
CA PHE A 31 -12.47 -24.24 -12.88
C PHE A 31 -11.69 -24.92 -11.76
N SER A 32 -10.83 -25.85 -12.12
CA SER A 32 -9.87 -26.47 -11.21
C SER A 32 -8.45 -26.17 -11.67
N LEU A 33 -7.53 -26.10 -10.70
CA LEU A 33 -6.11 -25.94 -10.95
C LEU A 33 -5.37 -27.16 -10.42
N ASN A 34 -4.47 -27.70 -11.22
CA ASN A 34 -3.51 -28.73 -10.77
C ASN A 34 -2.13 -28.13 -10.49
N MET A 35 -2.03 -26.79 -10.48
CA MET A 35 -0.82 -26.05 -10.11
C MET A 35 -0.98 -25.54 -8.67
N ASN A 36 0.03 -25.80 -7.84
CA ASN A 36 0.13 -25.23 -6.51
C ASN A 36 1.40 -24.35 -6.42
N PRO A 37 1.26 -23.00 -6.44
CA PRO A 37 2.38 -22.07 -6.34
C PRO A 37 3.27 -22.24 -5.09
N GLU A 38 2.71 -22.73 -3.98
CA GLU A 38 3.46 -22.95 -2.75
C GLU A 38 4.41 -24.15 -2.86
N ARG A 39 4.05 -25.16 -3.66
CA ARG A 39 4.89 -26.34 -3.90
C ARG A 39 5.99 -26.12 -4.94
N SER A 40 5.94 -25.02 -5.71
CA SER A 40 6.89 -24.74 -6.78
C SER A 40 8.01 -23.77 -6.39
N GLY A 41 8.05 -23.32 -5.12
CA GLY A 41 8.92 -22.23 -4.68
C GLY A 41 8.51 -20.85 -5.20
N LEU A 42 7.37 -20.74 -5.90
CA LEU A 42 6.90 -19.46 -6.44
C LEU A 42 6.46 -18.51 -5.32
N ALA A 43 5.81 -19.04 -4.28
CA ALA A 43 5.44 -18.25 -3.10
C ALA A 43 6.69 -17.63 -2.43
N ASP A 44 7.76 -18.40 -2.25
CA ASP A 44 9.01 -17.89 -1.66
C ASP A 44 9.70 -16.86 -2.56
N ALA A 45 9.72 -17.09 -3.87
CA ALA A 45 10.27 -16.12 -4.82
C ALA A 45 9.49 -14.80 -4.78
N VAL A 46 8.15 -14.85 -4.76
CA VAL A 46 7.30 -13.66 -4.63
C VAL A 46 7.54 -12.96 -3.29
N ARG A 47 7.59 -13.69 -2.18
CA ARG A 47 7.88 -13.15 -0.85
C ARG A 47 9.21 -12.41 -0.83
N LEU A 48 10.29 -13.08 -1.26
CA LEU A 48 11.65 -12.52 -1.26
C LEU A 48 11.74 -11.25 -2.12
N GLN A 49 11.16 -11.26 -3.32
CA GLN A 49 11.26 -10.14 -4.25
C GLN A 49 10.38 -8.95 -3.85
N MET A 50 9.23 -9.19 -3.21
CA MET A 50 8.35 -8.11 -2.78
C MET A 50 8.77 -7.55 -1.42
N LEU A 51 8.97 -8.42 -0.42
CA LEU A 51 9.17 -8.00 0.96
C LEU A 51 10.64 -7.74 1.34
N GLY A 52 11.59 -8.29 0.59
CA GLY A 52 13.02 -8.24 0.89
C GLY A 52 13.53 -9.49 1.62
N PHE A 53 14.86 -9.59 1.73
CA PHE A 53 15.54 -10.75 2.33
C PHE A 53 15.33 -10.83 3.85
N ASP A 54 15.25 -9.68 4.50
CA ASP A 54 15.22 -9.56 5.96
C ASP A 54 13.80 -9.74 6.52
N ASP A 55 12.80 -9.76 5.64
CA ASP A 55 11.40 -9.93 6.01
C ASP A 55 10.99 -11.41 6.03
N GLN A 56 10.94 -11.99 7.24
CA GLN A 56 10.60 -13.40 7.45
C GLN A 56 9.09 -13.66 7.52
N ARG A 57 8.24 -12.66 7.31
CA ARG A 57 6.78 -12.86 7.38
C ARG A 57 6.34 -13.81 6.26
N LYS A 58 5.56 -14.84 6.63
CA LYS A 58 4.98 -15.78 5.66
C LYS A 58 3.87 -15.09 4.89
N ILE A 59 3.77 -15.40 3.60
CA ILE A 59 2.67 -14.96 2.75
C ILE A 59 1.77 -16.14 2.39
N ARG A 60 0.47 -15.87 2.23
CA ARG A 60 -0.53 -16.82 1.77
C ARG A 60 -1.00 -16.40 0.39
N LEU A 61 -1.00 -17.35 -0.55
CA LEU A 61 -1.48 -17.15 -1.92
C LEU A 61 -2.90 -17.72 -2.02
N GLU A 62 -3.89 -16.84 -2.19
CA GLU A 62 -5.28 -17.26 -2.32
C GLU A 62 -5.71 -17.21 -3.79
N PRO A 63 -6.05 -18.35 -4.42
CA PRO A 63 -6.64 -18.32 -5.76
C PRO A 63 -7.88 -17.46 -5.75
N TYR A 64 -8.02 -16.56 -6.72
CA TYR A 64 -9.15 -15.62 -6.74
C TYR A 64 -10.05 -15.83 -7.96
N LYS A 65 -9.51 -15.70 -9.16
CA LYS A 65 -10.30 -15.78 -10.41
C LYS A 65 -9.44 -16.14 -11.60
N LEU A 66 -10.09 -16.65 -12.64
CA LEU A 66 -9.52 -16.79 -13.97
C LEU A 66 -10.11 -15.70 -14.88
N ASN A 67 -9.26 -14.98 -15.62
CA ASN A 67 -9.69 -14.02 -16.62
C ASN A 67 -9.24 -14.48 -18.02
N VAL A 68 -10.10 -14.25 -19.01
CA VAL A 68 -9.83 -14.52 -20.43
C VAL A 68 -10.00 -13.24 -21.23
N TYR A 69 -8.95 -12.79 -21.90
CA TYR A 69 -8.96 -11.66 -22.81
C TYR A 69 -8.82 -12.20 -24.24
N GLY A 70 -9.86 -12.04 -25.06
CA GLY A 70 -9.80 -12.36 -26.50
C GLY A 70 -9.40 -11.13 -27.32
N LYS A 71 -9.43 -11.23 -28.66
CA LYS A 71 -9.18 -10.08 -29.53
C LYS A 71 -10.05 -8.86 -29.18
N GLY A 72 -9.43 -7.70 -29.05
CA GLY A 72 -10.09 -6.42 -28.69
C GLY A 72 -10.47 -6.29 -27.21
N TYR A 73 -10.02 -7.20 -26.35
CA TYR A 73 -10.31 -7.17 -24.91
C TYR A 73 -9.18 -6.45 -24.18
N PHE A 74 -9.53 -5.67 -23.15
CA PHE A 74 -8.64 -4.79 -22.41
C PHE A 74 -9.18 -4.52 -20.99
N PHE A 75 -8.38 -3.86 -20.16
CA PHE A 75 -8.81 -3.29 -18.88
C PHE A 75 -8.02 -2.01 -18.63
N LYS A 76 -8.70 -0.86 -18.57
CA LYS A 76 -8.10 0.45 -18.31
C LYS A 76 -7.40 0.52 -16.94
N VAL A 77 -6.62 1.58 -16.74
CA VAL A 77 -5.87 1.88 -15.51
C VAL A 77 -6.77 1.78 -14.27
N HIS A 78 -6.34 0.96 -13.32
CA HIS A 78 -6.98 0.77 -12.01
C HIS A 78 -5.95 0.31 -10.96
N LYS A 79 -6.36 0.37 -9.69
CA LYS A 79 -5.70 -0.30 -8.56
C LYS A 79 -6.52 -1.53 -8.17
N ASP A 80 -5.89 -2.43 -7.41
CA ASP A 80 -6.63 -3.57 -6.88
C ASP A 80 -7.65 -3.14 -5.83
N THR A 81 -8.74 -3.89 -5.71
CA THR A 81 -9.75 -3.73 -4.66
C THR A 81 -9.29 -4.47 -3.40
N PRO A 82 -8.90 -3.79 -2.30
CA PRO A 82 -8.71 -4.39 -0.98
C PRO A 82 -9.83 -5.36 -0.61
N ARG A 83 -9.43 -6.55 -0.13
CA ARG A 83 -10.37 -7.62 0.27
C ARG A 83 -10.32 -7.98 1.74
N ASP A 84 -9.19 -7.69 2.36
CA ASP A 84 -8.91 -7.96 3.75
C ASP A 84 -7.78 -7.02 4.17
N LYS A 85 -7.69 -6.75 5.46
CA LYS A 85 -6.60 -5.98 6.07
C LYS A 85 -5.21 -6.56 5.80
N MET A 86 -5.10 -7.88 5.64
CA MET A 86 -3.83 -8.55 5.38
C MET A 86 -3.46 -8.62 3.90
N MET A 87 -4.36 -8.22 2.99
CA MET A 87 -4.08 -8.23 1.55
C MET A 87 -3.09 -7.12 1.21
N PHE A 88 -1.95 -7.46 0.61
CA PHE A 88 -0.94 -6.47 0.23
C PHE A 88 -0.71 -6.36 -1.27
N GLY A 89 -1.17 -7.34 -2.06
CA GLY A 89 -0.97 -7.32 -3.50
C GLY A 89 -1.61 -8.50 -4.23
N SER A 90 -1.20 -8.65 -5.48
CA SER A 90 -1.70 -9.68 -6.38
C SER A 90 -0.54 -10.40 -7.07
N LEU A 91 -0.73 -11.71 -7.30
CA LEU A 91 0.09 -12.51 -8.22
C LEU A 91 -0.76 -12.89 -9.42
N VAL A 92 -0.27 -12.56 -10.62
CA VAL A 92 -0.90 -12.92 -11.88
C VAL A 92 -0.04 -13.97 -12.58
N ILE A 93 -0.61 -15.14 -12.80
CA ILE A 93 0.00 -16.23 -13.58
C ILE A 93 -0.69 -16.28 -14.95
N VAL A 94 0.08 -16.10 -16.02
CA VAL A 94 -0.39 -16.22 -17.40
C VAL A 94 -0.11 -17.64 -17.90
N LEU A 95 -1.19 -18.31 -18.32
CA LEU A 95 -1.13 -19.67 -18.85
C LEU A 95 -0.53 -19.68 -20.26
N PRO A 96 0.04 -20.81 -20.72
CA PRO A 96 0.71 -20.93 -22.03
C PRO A 96 -0.29 -20.93 -23.19
N THR A 97 -0.99 -19.82 -23.39
CA THR A 97 -1.90 -19.60 -24.50
C THR A 97 -1.27 -18.67 -25.53
N ARG A 98 -1.48 -18.95 -26.81
CA ARG A 98 -1.01 -18.04 -27.87
C ARG A 98 -1.79 -16.72 -27.81
N GLN A 99 -1.04 -15.63 -27.73
CA GLN A 99 -1.59 -14.27 -27.66
C GLN A 99 -0.60 -13.27 -28.27
N GLU A 100 -1.13 -12.18 -28.79
CA GLU A 100 -0.39 -10.99 -29.21
C GLU A 100 -1.06 -9.75 -28.59
N GLY A 101 -0.27 -8.78 -28.13
CA GLY A 101 -0.77 -7.70 -27.28
C GLY A 101 -1.16 -8.21 -25.89
N GLY A 102 -2.07 -7.51 -25.20
CA GLY A 102 -2.52 -7.93 -23.87
C GLY A 102 -1.47 -7.72 -22.76
N ALA A 103 -0.45 -6.90 -22.99
CA ALA A 103 0.58 -6.64 -22.01
C ALA A 103 0.01 -5.98 -20.76
N LEU A 104 0.52 -6.35 -19.60
CA LEU A 104 0.15 -5.74 -18.32
C LEU A 104 1.12 -4.59 -18.06
N LYS A 105 0.62 -3.36 -18.09
CA LYS A 105 1.41 -2.16 -17.85
C LYS A 105 1.19 -1.71 -16.40
N PHE A 106 2.29 -1.37 -15.73
CA PHE A 106 2.32 -0.81 -14.39
C PHE A 106 2.86 0.60 -14.44
N THR A 107 2.33 1.51 -13.64
CA THR A 107 2.82 2.90 -13.57
C THR A 107 3.10 3.31 -12.12
N PRO A 108 4.09 2.70 -11.43
CA PRO A 108 4.53 3.16 -10.12
C PRO A 108 5.16 4.55 -10.21
N GLU A 109 4.67 5.52 -9.43
CA GLU A 109 5.32 6.84 -9.25
C GLU A 109 5.61 7.60 -10.57
N GLY A 110 4.83 7.33 -11.63
CA GLY A 110 5.00 7.93 -12.97
C GLY A 110 5.90 7.13 -13.95
N ASP A 111 6.66 6.15 -13.47
CA ASP A 111 7.54 5.32 -14.29
C ASP A 111 6.81 4.07 -14.80
N SER A 112 6.57 4.01 -16.11
CA SER A 112 5.86 2.88 -16.72
C SER A 112 6.75 1.65 -16.91
N LYS A 113 6.30 0.48 -16.43
CA LYS A 113 6.91 -0.84 -16.69
C LYS A 113 5.91 -1.74 -17.43
N LEU A 114 6.41 -2.54 -18.37
CA LEU A 114 5.58 -3.41 -19.21
C LEU A 114 5.92 -4.89 -18.98
N PHE A 115 4.90 -5.68 -18.65
CA PHE A 115 4.96 -7.14 -18.61
C PHE A 115 4.21 -7.73 -19.81
N ASP A 116 4.95 -7.97 -20.89
CA ASP A 116 4.43 -8.57 -22.12
C ASP A 116 4.56 -10.10 -22.08
N SER A 117 3.59 -10.74 -21.42
CA SER A 117 3.54 -12.21 -21.35
C SER A 117 3.46 -12.91 -22.72
N GLY A 118 2.94 -12.23 -23.76
CA GLY A 118 2.88 -12.81 -25.11
C GLY A 118 4.28 -12.97 -25.71
N LYS A 119 5.11 -11.94 -25.58
CA LYS A 119 6.53 -11.99 -25.99
C LYS A 119 7.37 -12.89 -25.10
N ILE A 120 7.14 -12.87 -23.78
CA ILE A 120 7.92 -13.70 -22.82
C ILE A 120 7.72 -15.20 -23.10
N LEU A 121 6.48 -15.60 -23.42
CA LEU A 121 6.12 -16.99 -23.68
C LEU A 121 6.35 -17.44 -25.13
N LEU A 122 6.71 -16.51 -26.03
CA LEU A 122 7.02 -16.84 -27.41
C LEU A 122 8.21 -17.81 -27.46
N ASP A 123 8.04 -18.89 -28.23
CA ASP A 123 9.03 -19.96 -28.44
C ASP A 123 9.52 -20.66 -27.15
N LYS A 124 8.80 -20.52 -26.03
CA LYS A 124 9.09 -21.26 -24.80
C LYS A 124 8.54 -22.68 -24.86
N PRO A 125 9.19 -23.66 -24.20
CA PRO A 125 8.69 -25.02 -24.12
C PRO A 125 7.27 -25.08 -23.55
N THR A 126 6.48 -26.06 -24.02
CA THR A 126 5.15 -26.34 -23.46
C THR A 126 5.24 -26.54 -21.95
N GLY A 127 4.31 -25.94 -21.20
CA GLY A 127 4.30 -25.95 -19.74
C GLY A 127 5.04 -24.77 -19.09
N THR A 128 5.72 -23.93 -19.87
CA THR A 128 6.28 -22.66 -19.35
C THR A 128 5.16 -21.67 -19.04
N ILE A 129 5.19 -21.07 -17.86
CA ILE A 129 4.30 -19.98 -17.46
C ILE A 129 5.08 -18.67 -17.36
N ALA A 130 4.36 -17.56 -17.47
CA ALA A 130 4.88 -16.24 -17.11
C ALA A 130 4.07 -15.74 -15.92
N PHE A 131 4.72 -15.11 -14.95
CA PHE A 131 4.04 -14.54 -13.80
C PHE A 131 4.58 -13.16 -13.46
N VAL A 132 3.76 -12.39 -12.75
CA VAL A 132 4.12 -11.10 -12.20
C VAL A 132 3.38 -10.89 -10.88
N ALA A 133 4.07 -10.35 -9.89
CA ALA A 133 3.49 -9.97 -8.61
C ALA A 133 3.71 -8.47 -8.37
N PHE A 134 2.71 -7.81 -7.79
CA PHE A 134 2.72 -6.37 -7.59
C PHE A 134 1.87 -6.00 -6.37
N TYR A 135 2.19 -4.86 -5.76
CA TYR A 135 1.43 -4.31 -4.64
C TYR A 135 0.09 -3.76 -5.10
N GLY A 136 -0.93 -3.87 -4.24
CA GLY A 136 -2.31 -3.52 -4.62
C GLY A 136 -2.54 -2.03 -4.92
N ASP A 137 -1.66 -1.16 -4.43
CA ASP A 137 -1.67 0.29 -4.65
C ASP A 137 -1.06 0.71 -6.00
N VAL A 138 -0.47 -0.21 -6.76
CA VAL A 138 0.14 0.12 -8.06
C VAL A 138 -0.93 0.24 -9.14
N ASP A 139 -0.96 1.39 -9.80
CA ASP A 139 -1.78 1.59 -10.99
C ASP A 139 -1.35 0.66 -12.12
N HIS A 140 -2.32 -0.10 -12.65
CA HIS A 140 -2.06 -1.05 -13.70
C HIS A 140 -3.20 -1.16 -14.71
N GLU A 141 -2.86 -1.52 -15.94
CA GLU A 141 -3.81 -1.74 -17.03
C GLU A 141 -3.43 -2.95 -17.87
N VAL A 142 -4.44 -3.61 -18.46
CA VAL A 142 -4.25 -4.63 -19.48
C VAL A 142 -4.46 -3.98 -20.83
N GLN A 143 -3.40 -3.85 -21.61
CA GLN A 143 -3.47 -3.36 -22.98
C GLN A 143 -4.34 -4.27 -23.85
N GLU A 144 -4.76 -3.76 -25.00
CA GLU A 144 -5.62 -4.53 -25.90
C GLU A 144 -4.91 -5.79 -26.41
N VAL A 145 -5.63 -6.92 -26.40
CA VAL A 145 -5.21 -8.15 -27.07
C VAL A 145 -5.49 -8.02 -28.57
N ILE A 146 -4.44 -8.11 -29.39
CA ILE A 146 -4.49 -7.97 -30.85
C ILE A 146 -4.95 -9.28 -31.51
N SER A 147 -4.41 -10.40 -31.04
CA SER A 147 -4.75 -11.73 -31.56
C SER A 147 -4.64 -12.82 -30.48
N GLY A 148 -5.32 -13.95 -30.69
CA GLY A 148 -5.32 -15.07 -29.76
C GLY A 148 -6.15 -14.84 -28.50
N HIS A 149 -5.75 -15.50 -27.41
CA HIS A 149 -6.39 -15.37 -26.10
C HIS A 149 -5.34 -15.30 -25.00
N ARG A 150 -5.46 -14.29 -24.15
CA ARG A 150 -4.71 -14.19 -22.90
C ARG A 150 -5.51 -14.76 -21.75
N VAL A 151 -5.04 -15.89 -21.22
CA VAL A 151 -5.67 -16.59 -20.09
C VAL A 151 -4.78 -16.47 -18.86
N MET A 152 -5.35 -15.94 -17.78
CA MET A 152 -4.61 -15.69 -16.55
C MET A 152 -5.39 -16.11 -15.32
N ILE A 153 -4.65 -16.53 -14.29
CA ILE A 153 -5.15 -16.78 -12.95
C ILE A 153 -4.60 -15.69 -12.04
N THR A 154 -5.48 -15.04 -11.29
CA THR A 154 -5.10 -14.07 -10.27
C THR A 154 -5.17 -14.74 -8.90
N TYR A 155 -4.13 -14.52 -8.10
CA TYR A 155 -4.08 -14.84 -6.68
C TYR A 155 -4.02 -13.53 -5.89
N ASN A 156 -4.80 -13.44 -4.81
CA ASN A 156 -4.61 -12.41 -3.81
C ASN A 156 -3.43 -12.81 -2.90
N LEU A 157 -2.57 -11.86 -2.57
CA LEU A 157 -1.43 -12.05 -1.68
C LEU A 157 -1.74 -11.48 -0.31
N TYR A 158 -1.65 -12.31 0.72
CA TYR A 158 -1.90 -11.93 2.10
C TYR A 158 -0.66 -12.13 2.95
N PHE A 159 -0.45 -11.24 3.93
CA PHE A 159 0.36 -11.61 5.09
C PHE A 159 -0.37 -12.70 5.87
N SER A 160 0.36 -13.74 6.27
CA SER A 160 -0.23 -14.77 7.13
C SER A 160 -0.41 -14.21 8.53
N PRO A 161 -1.61 -14.29 9.14
CA PRO A 161 -1.79 -14.02 10.56
C PRO A 161 -0.83 -14.95 11.30
N THR A 162 0.14 -14.35 11.97
CA THR A 162 1.31 -15.05 12.47
C THR A 162 0.91 -16.17 13.44
N GLU A 163 1.38 -17.40 13.19
CA GLU A 163 2.17 -18.03 14.25
C GLU A 163 3.39 -17.13 14.41
N LEU A 164 3.35 -16.24 15.41
CA LEU A 164 4.49 -15.44 15.86
C LEU A 164 5.57 -16.42 16.33
N ALA A 165 6.29 -17.06 15.41
CA ALA A 165 7.55 -17.70 15.72
C ALA A 165 8.54 -16.53 15.85
N MET A 166 8.92 -16.02 17.02
CA MET A 166 9.56 -16.70 18.17
C MET A 166 10.72 -17.65 17.81
N ASN A 167 11.08 -17.75 16.52
CA ASN A 167 12.34 -18.37 16.14
C ASN A 167 13.35 -17.25 15.85
N PRO A 168 14.54 -17.28 16.48
CA PRO A 168 15.60 -16.36 16.11
C PRO A 168 15.90 -16.49 14.61
N PRO A 169 16.31 -15.40 13.95
CA PRO A 169 16.50 -15.40 12.52
C PRO A 169 17.48 -16.52 12.14
N VAL A 170 17.06 -17.39 11.22
CA VAL A 170 18.05 -18.04 10.34
C VAL A 170 18.82 -16.88 9.75
N ILE A 171 20.14 -16.89 9.90
CA ILE A 171 21.05 -15.82 9.45
C ILE A 171 20.81 -15.61 7.94
N ALA A 172 19.86 -14.75 7.61
CA ALA A 172 19.65 -14.26 6.28
C ALA A 172 20.77 -13.26 6.01
N PRO A 173 21.36 -13.23 4.81
CA PRO A 173 22.28 -12.18 4.45
C PRO A 173 21.54 -10.84 4.59
N GLU A 174 21.99 -10.00 5.51
CA GLU A 174 21.44 -8.65 5.69
C GLU A 174 21.53 -7.91 4.34
N ASP A 175 20.41 -7.33 3.87
CA ASP A 175 20.46 -6.51 2.66
C ASP A 175 21.41 -5.34 2.92
N HIS A 176 22.44 -5.21 2.07
CA HIS A 176 23.47 -4.19 2.21
C HIS A 176 22.89 -2.78 2.37
N ARG A 177 21.76 -2.50 1.73
CA ARG A 177 21.07 -1.20 1.83
C ARG A 177 20.45 -0.98 3.20
N GLU A 178 19.90 -2.03 3.82
CA GLU A 178 19.37 -1.95 5.19
C GLU A 178 20.49 -1.70 6.19
N GLY A 179 21.62 -2.38 6.03
CA GLY A 179 22.81 -2.15 6.86
C GLY A 179 23.34 -0.72 6.74
N GLN A 180 23.41 -0.19 5.52
CA GLN A 180 23.77 1.21 5.28
C GLN A 180 22.79 2.19 5.93
N PHE A 181 21.48 1.94 5.82
CA PHE A 181 20.45 2.77 6.45
C PHE A 181 20.61 2.79 7.97
N LYS A 182 20.76 1.61 8.61
CA LYS A 182 20.96 1.51 10.05
C LYS A 182 22.23 2.22 10.51
N ALA A 183 23.33 2.08 9.77
CA ALA A 183 24.58 2.77 10.08
C ALA A 183 24.45 4.29 9.96
N ALA A 184 23.80 4.78 8.90
CA ALA A 184 23.54 6.21 8.71
C ALA A 184 22.64 6.78 9.81
N LEU A 185 21.56 6.07 10.16
CA LEU A 185 20.65 6.45 11.24
C LEU A 185 21.36 6.46 12.60
N SER A 186 22.16 5.45 12.91
CA SER A 186 22.92 5.37 14.16
C SER A 186 23.92 6.52 14.27
N LYS A 187 24.61 6.85 13.16
CA LYS A 187 25.53 8.00 13.10
C LYS A 187 24.79 9.32 13.33
N LEU A 188 23.62 9.49 12.71
CA LEU A 188 22.79 10.69 12.87
C LEU A 188 22.30 10.87 14.31
N LEU A 189 21.82 9.80 14.95
CA LEU A 189 21.35 9.83 16.34
C LEU A 189 22.48 10.09 17.35
N SER A 190 23.72 9.74 16.99
CA SER A 190 24.92 9.98 17.80
C SER A 190 25.45 11.42 17.68
N ASP A 191 24.99 12.20 16.71
CA ASP A 191 25.36 13.61 16.59
C ASP A 191 24.56 14.45 17.60
N ASN A 192 25.25 15.10 18.54
CA ASN A 192 24.60 15.92 19.56
C ASN A 192 23.95 17.20 18.99
N ASN A 193 24.34 17.61 17.77
CA ASN A 193 23.73 18.77 17.11
C ASN A 193 22.42 18.42 16.40
N PHE A 194 22.16 17.14 16.19
CA PHE A 194 20.92 16.66 15.59
C PHE A 194 19.82 16.59 16.65
N LEU A 195 18.75 17.36 16.52
CA LEU A 195 17.67 17.45 17.53
C LEU A 195 18.23 17.59 18.96
N PRO A 196 18.90 18.70 19.30
CA PRO A 196 19.57 18.87 20.60
C PRO A 196 18.58 18.81 21.77
N GLU A 197 17.33 19.24 21.57
CA GLU A 197 16.24 19.17 22.57
C GLU A 197 15.34 17.94 22.37
N GLY A 198 15.69 17.04 21.45
CA GLY A 198 14.79 16.02 20.92
C GLY A 198 13.74 16.57 19.95
N GLY A 199 12.83 15.72 19.50
CA GLY A 199 11.77 16.09 18.56
C GLY A 199 11.14 14.89 17.83
N LEU A 200 10.48 15.19 16.71
CA LEU A 200 9.86 14.20 15.83
C LEU A 200 10.66 14.08 14.53
N LEU A 201 10.93 12.84 14.13
CA LEU A 201 11.37 12.52 12.77
C LEU A 201 10.21 11.99 11.96
N GLY A 202 10.09 12.45 10.72
CA GLY A 202 9.08 12.01 9.77
C GLY A 202 9.68 11.21 8.62
N PHE A 203 9.05 10.09 8.32
CA PHE A 203 9.31 9.28 7.14
C PHE A 203 8.01 9.07 6.38
N GLY A 204 7.90 9.64 5.18
CA GLY A 204 6.82 9.29 4.27
C GLY A 204 7.01 7.84 3.83
N LEU A 205 6.01 7.00 4.06
CA LEU A 205 6.06 5.62 3.59
C LEU A 205 6.00 5.61 2.06
N LYS A 206 6.67 4.64 1.44
CA LYS A 206 6.74 4.52 -0.01
C LYS A 206 5.41 4.08 -0.62
N HIS A 207 4.75 3.13 0.04
CA HIS A 207 3.53 2.54 -0.47
C HIS A 207 2.30 3.28 0.03
N GLN A 208 1.22 3.24 -0.76
CA GLN A 208 -0.08 3.62 -0.24
C GLN A 208 -0.73 2.43 0.46
N TYR A 209 -1.54 2.71 1.47
CA TYR A 209 -2.25 1.72 2.25
C TYR A 209 -3.75 1.91 2.14
N PRO A 210 -4.55 0.83 2.18
CA PRO A 210 -5.99 0.94 2.25
C PRO A 210 -6.40 1.68 3.53
N LEU A 211 -7.09 2.80 3.37
CA LEU A 211 -7.64 3.62 4.45
C LEU A 211 -9.17 3.66 4.34
N SER A 212 -9.85 3.71 5.48
CA SER A 212 -11.30 3.81 5.56
C SER A 212 -11.71 4.69 6.72
N SER A 213 -12.72 5.53 6.50
CA SER A 213 -13.41 6.29 7.54
C SER A 213 -14.42 5.47 8.34
N HIS A 214 -14.55 4.18 8.02
CA HIS A 214 -15.49 3.27 8.66
C HIS A 214 -14.70 2.16 9.37
N PRO A 215 -14.61 2.20 10.72
CA PRO A 215 -13.72 1.36 11.52
C PRO A 215 -13.88 -0.16 11.29
N GLN A 216 -15.04 -0.58 10.79
CA GLN A 216 -15.39 -1.98 10.54
C GLN A 216 -14.78 -2.58 9.26
N TYR A 217 -14.29 -1.78 8.31
CA TYR A 217 -13.89 -2.31 6.99
C TYR A 217 -12.39 -2.54 6.85
N LEU A 218 -11.55 -1.88 7.64
CA LEU A 218 -10.11 -1.89 7.44
C LEU A 218 -9.35 -1.65 8.76
N PRO A 219 -8.08 -2.04 8.80
CA PRO A 219 -7.30 -1.98 10.02
C PRO A 219 -7.00 -0.51 10.38
N ASN A 220 -7.07 -0.20 11.67
CA ASN A 220 -6.56 1.07 12.20
C ASN A 220 -5.03 1.17 12.01
N LEU A 221 -4.47 2.37 12.16
CA LEU A 221 -3.04 2.61 11.98
C LEU A 221 -2.16 1.77 12.91
N GLU A 222 -2.64 1.44 14.11
CA GLU A 222 -1.93 0.59 15.07
C GLU A 222 -1.70 -0.82 14.52
N THR A 223 -2.77 -1.46 14.02
CA THR A 223 -2.66 -2.81 13.45
C THR A 223 -1.85 -2.81 12.14
N MET A 224 -1.78 -1.67 11.43
CA MET A 224 -1.01 -1.51 10.19
C MET A 224 0.49 -1.65 10.30
N CYS A 225 1.06 -1.38 11.47
CA CYS A 225 2.46 -1.70 11.75
C CYS A 225 2.82 -3.15 11.42
N SER A 226 1.87 -4.09 11.55
CA SER A 226 2.11 -5.53 11.31
C SER A 226 2.15 -5.93 9.83
N PHE A 227 1.62 -5.11 8.93
CA PHE A 227 1.50 -5.43 7.50
C PHE A 227 1.98 -4.30 6.58
N LEU A 228 2.93 -3.49 7.06
CA LEU A 228 3.69 -2.58 6.18
C LEU A 228 4.39 -3.38 5.06
N LYS A 229 4.49 -2.78 3.88
CA LYS A 229 5.00 -3.38 2.64
C LYS A 229 6.50 -3.15 2.50
N GLY A 230 7.26 -4.20 2.23
CA GLY A 230 8.68 -4.13 1.84
C GLY A 230 9.53 -3.16 2.68
N SER A 231 10.07 -2.13 2.01
CA SER A 231 10.96 -1.13 2.62
C SER A 231 10.31 -0.37 3.78
N ASP A 232 8.99 -0.17 3.76
CA ASP A 232 8.29 0.53 4.85
C ASP A 232 8.36 -0.26 6.15
N ALA A 233 8.18 -1.59 6.06
CA ALA A 233 8.34 -2.49 7.21
C ALA A 233 9.79 -2.56 7.68
N SER A 234 10.74 -2.52 6.75
CA SER A 234 12.17 -2.50 7.06
C SER A 234 12.55 -1.27 7.89
N ILE A 235 12.14 -0.08 7.45
CA ILE A 235 12.39 1.18 8.18
C ILE A 235 11.80 1.11 9.60
N LEU A 236 10.55 0.68 9.75
CA LEU A 236 9.91 0.50 11.06
C LEU A 236 10.71 -0.44 11.97
N ARG A 237 11.18 -1.58 11.45
CA ARG A 237 12.01 -2.53 12.22
C ARG A 237 13.31 -1.89 12.68
N LYS A 238 14.00 -1.13 11.84
CA LYS A 238 15.27 -0.49 12.22
C LYS A 238 15.10 0.57 13.30
N PHE A 239 13.99 1.31 13.29
CA PHE A 239 13.65 2.20 14.42
C PHE A 239 13.39 1.43 15.70
N SER A 240 12.63 0.33 15.61
CA SER A 240 12.32 -0.53 16.75
C SER A 240 13.58 -1.19 17.34
N GLU A 241 14.52 -1.64 16.50
CA GLU A 241 15.83 -2.20 16.90
C GLU A 241 16.70 -1.19 17.68
N LEU A 242 16.51 0.11 17.46
CA LEU A 242 17.20 1.20 18.15
C LEU A 242 16.45 1.67 19.41
N GLY A 243 15.35 1.01 19.78
CA GLY A 243 14.53 1.37 20.93
C GLY A 243 13.70 2.64 20.74
N LEU A 244 13.59 3.16 19.52
CA LEU A 244 12.86 4.39 19.24
C LEU A 244 11.36 4.13 19.15
N LYS A 245 10.57 4.96 19.83
CA LYS A 245 9.11 4.89 19.76
C LYS A 245 8.60 5.44 18.43
N THR A 246 7.74 4.68 17.77
CA THR A 246 7.19 5.04 16.46
C THR A 246 5.66 5.03 16.46
N ASN A 247 5.06 5.92 15.68
CA ASN A 247 3.62 5.95 15.41
C ASN A 247 3.38 6.10 13.90
N LEU A 248 2.33 5.46 13.38
CA LEU A 248 1.86 5.74 12.03
C LEU A 248 0.83 6.86 12.09
N LYS A 249 0.91 7.80 11.13
CA LYS A 249 -0.01 8.93 10.98
C LYS A 249 -0.40 9.08 9.52
N ILE A 250 -1.66 9.43 9.26
CA ILE A 250 -2.11 9.80 7.92
C ILE A 250 -1.75 11.26 7.71
N THR A 251 -1.05 11.55 6.62
CA THR A 251 -0.64 12.91 6.31
C THR A 251 -1.66 13.53 5.35
N TYR A 252 -2.24 14.66 5.74
CA TYR A 252 -3.11 15.47 4.89
C TYR A 252 -2.44 16.79 4.51
N ASN A 253 -2.60 17.17 3.24
CA ASN A 253 -2.38 18.52 2.74
C ASN A 253 -3.75 19.15 2.45
N VAL A 254 -4.00 20.29 3.07
CA VAL A 254 -5.22 21.09 2.91
C VAL A 254 -4.88 22.32 2.09
N GLU A 255 -5.21 22.28 0.80
CA GLU A 255 -5.03 23.37 -0.18
C GLU A 255 -3.63 24.02 -0.17
N ASP A 256 -2.57 23.24 0.06
CA ASP A 256 -1.19 23.73 0.21
C ASP A 256 -0.99 24.79 1.32
N CYS A 257 -1.99 24.94 2.19
CA CYS A 257 -2.00 25.89 3.29
C CYS A 257 -1.67 25.24 4.62
N TYR A 258 -2.08 23.98 4.81
CA TYR A 258 -1.87 23.24 6.06
C TYR A 258 -1.39 21.82 5.80
N HIS A 259 -0.46 21.38 6.64
CA HIS A 259 -0.04 19.98 6.72
C HIS A 259 -0.42 19.41 8.08
N ILE A 260 -1.21 18.34 8.08
CA ILE A 260 -1.82 17.78 9.28
C ILE A 260 -1.51 16.28 9.38
N LEU A 261 -1.10 15.84 10.56
CA LEU A 261 -0.93 14.43 10.90
C LEU A 261 -2.16 13.93 11.65
N CYS A 262 -2.89 12.98 11.08
CA CYS A 262 -4.10 12.42 11.67
C CYS A 262 -3.90 10.98 12.16
N ASP A 263 -4.63 10.61 13.21
CA ASP A 263 -4.73 9.24 13.73
C ASP A 263 -5.77 8.40 13.00
N ASP A 264 -6.72 9.06 12.34
CA ASP A 264 -7.79 8.39 11.60
C ASP A 264 -8.02 8.99 10.20
N ALA A 265 -8.66 8.20 9.34
CA ALA A 265 -8.96 8.61 7.98
C ALA A 265 -10.23 9.47 7.95
N TRP A 266 -10.15 10.59 7.24
CA TRP A 266 -11.26 11.53 7.06
C TRP A 266 -12.47 10.87 6.37
N GLY A 267 -13.67 11.14 6.90
CA GLY A 267 -14.95 10.69 6.36
C GLY A 267 -15.51 11.58 5.26
N TRP A 268 -15.96 10.99 4.16
CA TRP A 268 -16.33 11.74 2.93
C TRP A 268 -17.77 12.28 2.90
N LYS A 269 -18.52 12.14 3.99
CA LYS A 269 -19.97 12.43 3.97
C LYS A 269 -20.28 13.92 4.02
N ASP A 270 -19.42 14.73 4.62
CA ASP A 270 -19.64 16.16 4.81
C ASP A 270 -18.33 16.91 4.58
N MET A 271 -18.01 17.22 3.32
CA MET A 271 -16.80 17.99 3.00
C MET A 271 -17.06 19.47 3.27
N PRO A 272 -16.32 20.10 4.21
CA PRO A 272 -16.46 21.53 4.43
C PRO A 272 -16.02 22.33 3.19
N GLU A 273 -16.68 23.45 2.93
CA GLU A 273 -16.42 24.28 1.73
C GLU A 273 -15.19 25.19 1.88
N ASP A 274 -14.70 25.40 3.11
CA ASP A 274 -13.58 26.30 3.39
C ASP A 274 -12.42 25.59 4.13
N VAL A 275 -11.22 26.13 3.92
CA VAL A 275 -9.96 25.59 4.45
C VAL A 275 -9.98 25.45 5.97
N ILE A 276 -10.51 26.45 6.69
CA ILE A 276 -10.49 26.44 8.16
C ILE A 276 -11.42 25.37 8.69
N SER A 277 -12.61 25.24 8.13
CA SER A 277 -13.52 24.16 8.49
C SER A 277 -12.92 22.79 8.17
N MET A 278 -12.20 22.62 7.06
CA MET A 278 -11.47 21.37 6.78
C MET A 278 -10.38 21.07 7.82
N VAL A 279 -9.59 22.07 8.20
CA VAL A 279 -8.56 21.94 9.24
C VAL A 279 -9.20 21.53 10.56
N ASN A 280 -10.25 22.24 11.00
CA ASN A 280 -10.96 21.94 12.26
C ASN A 280 -11.54 20.53 12.25
N ALA A 281 -12.08 20.11 11.11
CA ALA A 281 -12.67 18.80 11.02
C ALA A 281 -11.60 17.70 11.12
N LEU A 282 -10.43 17.88 10.49
CA LEU A 282 -9.30 16.96 10.65
C LEU A 282 -8.73 16.94 12.08
N THR A 283 -8.60 18.10 12.72
CA THR A 283 -8.07 18.19 14.09
C THR A 283 -9.02 17.58 15.12
N GLU A 284 -10.31 17.91 15.06
CA GLU A 284 -11.32 17.45 16.02
C GLU A 284 -11.81 16.03 15.73
N GLY A 285 -12.00 15.68 14.45
CA GLY A 285 -12.62 14.43 14.03
C GLY A 285 -11.63 13.29 13.77
N CYS A 286 -10.36 13.59 13.50
CA CYS A 286 -9.35 12.58 13.13
C CYS A 286 -8.09 12.62 14.01
N GLY A 287 -8.10 13.35 15.13
CA GLY A 287 -6.93 13.53 15.99
C GLY A 287 -5.79 14.27 15.28
N GLY A 288 -6.15 15.19 14.38
CA GLY A 288 -5.21 15.94 13.56
C GLY A 288 -4.30 16.86 14.37
N ILE A 289 -3.02 16.84 14.03
CA ILE A 289 -1.98 17.70 14.60
C ILE A 289 -1.38 18.52 13.46
N VAL A 290 -1.49 19.84 13.52
CA VAL A 290 -0.96 20.74 12.50
C VAL A 290 0.54 20.90 12.70
N MET A 291 1.31 20.39 11.76
CA MET A 291 2.78 20.42 11.79
C MET A 291 3.39 21.54 10.95
N TRP A 292 2.60 22.14 10.06
CA TRP A 292 3.00 23.27 9.25
C TRP A 292 1.77 24.02 8.72
N SER A 293 1.89 25.34 8.64
CA SER A 293 0.90 26.23 8.02
C SER A 293 1.61 27.41 7.34
N ASN A 294 1.02 27.93 6.26
CA ASN A 294 1.42 29.21 5.65
C ASN A 294 0.59 30.40 6.18
N ASP A 295 -0.40 30.16 7.04
CA ASP A 295 -1.18 31.22 7.69
C ASP A 295 -0.35 31.83 8.83
N PRO A 296 0.06 33.11 8.74
CA PRO A 296 0.86 33.76 9.77
C PRO A 296 0.14 33.90 11.12
N GLY A 297 -1.18 33.78 11.15
CA GLY A 297 -1.99 33.78 12.37
C GLY A 297 -2.08 32.41 13.05
N TYR A 298 -1.69 31.32 12.37
CA TYR A 298 -1.85 29.97 12.88
C TYR A 298 -0.57 29.47 13.56
N ARG A 299 -0.68 29.12 14.85
CA ARG A 299 0.41 28.48 15.59
C ARG A 299 0.35 26.96 15.40
N CYS A 300 1.34 26.40 14.72
CA CYS A 300 1.45 24.95 14.57
C CYS A 300 1.63 24.25 15.92
N ASP A 301 1.02 23.07 16.06
CA ASP A 301 1.05 22.26 17.27
C ASP A 301 2.44 21.63 17.49
N THR A 302 3.11 21.27 16.40
CA THR A 302 4.42 20.62 16.42
C THR A 302 5.23 20.95 15.17
N SER A 303 6.49 20.52 15.15
CA SER A 303 7.32 20.47 13.95
C SER A 303 7.89 19.07 13.77
N VAL A 304 8.04 18.66 12.51
CA VAL A 304 8.55 17.33 12.13
C VAL A 304 9.76 17.51 11.22
N THR A 305 10.87 16.87 11.59
CA THR A 305 12.07 16.83 10.74
C THR A 305 11.97 15.65 9.78
N TRP A 306 11.71 15.95 8.51
CA TRP A 306 11.53 14.94 7.47
C TRP A 306 12.86 14.43 6.93
N ILE A 307 13.06 13.11 6.93
CA ILE A 307 14.26 12.47 6.39
C ILE A 307 14.07 12.03 4.93
N SER A 308 12.85 11.63 4.55
CA SER A 308 12.50 11.44 3.14
C SER A 308 12.44 12.82 2.48
N GLY A 309 13.13 13.00 1.34
CA GLY A 309 13.24 14.29 0.64
C GLY A 309 11.91 14.93 0.20
N ARG A 310 10.78 14.22 0.35
CA ARG A 310 9.42 14.78 0.35
C ARG A 310 8.57 14.05 1.39
N MET A 311 7.72 14.83 2.07
CA MET A 311 6.54 14.33 2.74
C MET A 311 5.53 13.92 1.66
N GLN A 312 5.06 12.68 1.68
CA GLN A 312 3.92 12.27 0.86
C GLN A 312 2.64 12.56 1.66
N SER A 313 1.66 13.18 1.02
CA SER A 313 0.41 13.59 1.65
C SER A 313 -0.76 13.24 0.78
N ASN A 314 -1.87 12.92 1.42
CA ASN A 314 -3.17 12.85 0.78
C ASN A 314 -3.71 14.27 0.65
N THR A 315 -4.30 14.61 -0.48
CA THR A 315 -5.15 15.81 -0.51
C THR A 315 -6.49 15.49 0.14
N VAL A 316 -7.13 16.44 0.81
CA VAL A 316 -8.49 16.24 1.38
C VAL A 316 -9.46 15.81 0.26
N HIS A 317 -9.25 16.30 -0.96
CA HIS A 317 -10.01 15.93 -2.15
C HIS A 317 -9.71 14.52 -2.68
N GLU A 318 -8.52 13.95 -2.47
CA GLU A 318 -8.20 12.57 -2.86
C GLU A 318 -9.06 11.54 -2.12
N GLY A 319 -9.56 11.90 -0.92
CA GLY A 319 -10.60 11.14 -0.22
C GLY A 319 -12.00 11.29 -0.85
N CYS A 320 -12.38 12.51 -1.25
CA CYS A 320 -13.73 12.82 -1.75
C CYS A 320 -13.97 12.40 -3.19
N PHE A 321 -12.97 12.53 -4.05
CA PHE A 321 -12.91 11.81 -5.32
C PHE A 321 -12.09 10.56 -5.08
N GLY A 322 -12.49 9.75 -4.09
CA GLY A 322 -11.97 8.41 -3.91
C GLY A 322 -11.88 7.84 -5.29
N GLY A 323 -10.64 7.77 -5.79
CA GLY A 323 -10.39 7.59 -7.21
C GLY A 323 -11.26 6.44 -7.58
N VAL A 324 -11.98 6.53 -8.69
CA VAL A 324 -12.72 5.38 -9.17
C VAL A 324 -11.65 4.35 -9.55
N ALA A 325 -11.04 3.73 -8.55
CA ALA A 325 -10.27 2.52 -8.56
C ALA A 325 -11.37 1.50 -8.80
N LEU A 326 -11.83 1.51 -10.06
CA LEU A 326 -12.74 0.56 -10.66
C LEU A 326 -11.94 -0.74 -10.75
N GLY A 327 -11.64 -1.29 -9.59
CA GLY A 327 -11.15 -2.63 -9.45
C GLY A 327 -12.31 -3.58 -9.69
N ASN A 328 -12.11 -4.85 -9.38
CA ASN A 328 -13.08 -5.86 -9.76
C ASN A 328 -14.47 -5.68 -9.12
N TYR A 329 -14.57 -4.93 -8.02
CA TYR A 329 -15.79 -4.71 -7.23
C TYR A 329 -15.84 -3.25 -6.78
N GLY A 330 -17.06 -2.72 -6.71
CA GLY A 330 -17.33 -1.36 -6.32
C GLY A 330 -17.58 -1.36 -4.84
N SER A 331 -16.65 -0.83 -4.06
CA SER A 331 -16.96 -0.45 -2.69
C SER A 331 -16.44 0.96 -2.51
N MET A 332 -17.32 1.88 -2.10
CA MET A 332 -16.93 3.21 -1.66
C MET A 332 -16.40 3.18 -0.21
N ALA A 333 -15.96 2.02 0.29
CA ALA A 333 -15.62 1.84 1.70
C ALA A 333 -14.17 2.18 2.02
N TYR A 334 -13.29 2.29 1.02
CA TYR A 334 -11.87 2.54 1.24
C TYR A 334 -11.22 3.26 0.05
N PHE A 335 -10.04 3.82 0.28
CA PHE A 335 -9.13 4.37 -0.73
C PHE A 335 -7.69 3.97 -0.42
N TYR A 336 -6.78 4.07 -1.38
CA TYR A 336 -5.35 3.97 -1.09
C TYR A 336 -4.81 5.35 -0.75
N GLY A 337 -4.28 5.50 0.46
CA GLY A 337 -3.71 6.77 0.92
C GLY A 337 -2.28 6.63 1.44
N TYR A 338 -1.59 7.76 1.48
CA TYR A 338 -0.25 7.90 2.02
C TYR A 338 -0.28 7.94 3.54
N VAL A 339 0.68 7.26 4.14
CA VAL A 339 0.88 7.19 5.58
C VAL A 339 2.33 7.57 5.86
N SER A 340 2.58 8.20 6.99
CA SER A 340 3.92 8.52 7.46
C SER A 340 4.22 7.79 8.76
N LEU A 341 5.47 7.35 8.90
CA LEU A 341 6.04 6.90 10.15
C LEU A 341 6.63 8.12 10.89
N ILE A 342 6.11 8.38 12.08
CA ILE A 342 6.57 9.42 12.98
C ILE A 342 7.35 8.77 14.11
N VAL A 343 8.60 9.20 14.29
CA VAL A 343 9.53 8.63 15.27
C VAL A 343 9.82 9.68 16.34
N HIS A 344 9.67 9.29 17.60
CA HIS A 344 10.06 10.12 18.73
C HIS A 344 11.55 9.95 18.97
N VAL A 345 12.26 11.07 19.07
CA VAL A 345 13.69 11.10 19.37
C VAL A 345 13.90 12.04 20.55
N GLY A 346 14.42 11.51 21.66
CA GLY A 346 14.80 12.32 22.81
C GLY A 346 16.09 13.12 22.60
N PRO A 347 16.50 13.94 23.59
CA PRO A 347 17.74 14.70 23.54
C PRO A 347 18.97 13.76 23.51
N PRO A 348 20.16 14.28 23.14
CA PRO A 348 21.39 13.50 23.17
C PRO A 348 21.62 12.79 24.51
N GLY A 349 22.00 11.52 24.46
CA GLY A 349 22.14 10.64 25.64
C GLY A 349 20.85 9.93 26.07
N HIS A 350 19.68 10.35 25.59
CA HIS A 350 18.37 9.75 25.89
C HIS A 350 17.48 9.65 24.64
N ARG A 351 18.05 9.20 23.50
CA ARG A 351 17.37 9.20 22.20
C ARG A 351 16.09 8.38 22.16
N ASP A 352 16.00 7.33 22.98
CA ASP A 352 14.86 6.42 23.15
C ASP A 352 13.76 6.96 24.07
N SER A 353 14.02 8.04 24.81
CA SER A 353 13.02 8.69 25.65
C SER A 353 11.98 9.46 24.83
N GLN A 354 10.76 9.62 25.37
CA GLN A 354 9.80 10.54 24.77
C GLN A 354 10.27 12.00 24.96
N PRO A 355 10.20 12.84 23.91
CA PRO A 355 10.49 14.27 24.04
C PRO A 355 9.52 14.93 25.02
N VAL A 356 10.07 15.74 25.93
CA VAL A 356 9.39 16.34 27.09
C VAL A 356 8.27 17.31 26.69
N HIS A 357 8.24 17.77 25.43
CA HIS A 357 7.33 18.83 24.96
C HIS A 357 6.17 18.36 24.07
N LEU A 358 6.01 17.05 23.85
CA LEU A 358 4.96 16.52 22.96
C LEU A 358 3.88 15.80 23.76
N HIS A 359 2.95 16.57 24.32
CA HIS A 359 1.70 16.04 24.81
C HIS A 359 0.77 15.72 23.63
N PHE A 360 0.77 14.46 23.21
CA PHE A 360 -0.37 13.92 22.49
C PHE A 360 -1.49 13.79 23.52
N SER A 361 -2.51 14.64 23.45
CA SER A 361 -3.69 14.47 24.29
C SER A 361 -4.23 13.06 24.06
N PRO A 362 -4.52 12.27 25.12
CA PRO A 362 -5.23 11.02 24.94
C PRO A 362 -6.59 11.31 24.26
N PRO A 363 -7.14 10.36 23.47
CA PRO A 363 -8.49 10.53 22.94
C PRO A 363 -9.45 10.82 24.10
N PRO A 364 -10.45 11.69 23.91
CA PRO A 364 -11.41 11.99 24.96
C PRO A 364 -12.06 10.69 25.41
N GLU A 365 -11.97 10.40 26.71
CA GLU A 365 -12.70 9.28 27.31
C GLU A 365 -14.18 9.48 26.98
N SER A 366 -14.77 8.49 26.31
CA SER A 366 -16.18 8.47 25.96
C SER A 366 -17.02 8.59 27.23
N ILE A 367 -17.80 9.67 27.35
CA ILE A 367 -18.88 9.81 28.32
C ILE A 367 -20.14 9.14 27.78
#